data_AF-A0A8T5FDJ3-F1
#
_entry.id   AF-A0A8T5FDJ3-F1
#
_cell.length_a   1.000
_cell.length_b   1.000
_cell.length_c   1.000
_cell.angle_alpha   90.00
_cell.angle_beta   90.00
_cell.angle_gamma   90.00
#
_symmetry.space_group_name_H-M   'P 1'
#
loop_
_entity.id
_entity.type
_entity.pdbx_description
1 polymer ?
#
loop_
_entity_poly.entity_id
_entity_poly.type
_entity_poly.pdbx_seq_one_letter_code
_entity_poly.pdbx_strand_id
1 'polypeptide(L)'
;MPEFISSNYFDSQKPKGKPSVITWNGVRMVRSHSITSTAKEIINMSMNQEMVSINAIGKQSSGKTQLFFTLAHCIHKYAKVPYQISFFGKKELLNLEETVKKLKPTNQIIIFDDIAFLKASATTKQIDQIQQVLSVIRHLPGGESVKIILCKSFQYSKAIPPFLRQNDFTFLSSIDQSDDIESMIGKKHHKKINQLKELRSQGSITGKFDYSMGGQRKVTYRWQDPFLPFLYISGIGARIVCSPLRNWIDPICNQCVPNETIKENPTDIKSIIEDFKSKFGDGSIIRQAVKIKLIQSGINCYGPRIVQAVRYIDQLQQKKLISIESLANALDLAETRTSLYPQRQPSW
;
A
#
# COMPACT_ATOMS: atom_id res chain seq x y z
N MET A 1 -43.33 27.60 -4.20
CA MET A 1 -43.04 26.24 -3.69
C MET A 1 -42.73 25.37 -4.90
N PRO A 2 -41.46 25.01 -5.14
CA PRO A 2 -41.11 24.11 -6.23
C PRO A 2 -41.05 22.68 -5.70
N GLU A 3 -41.83 21.81 -6.33
CA GLU A 3 -41.85 20.38 -6.13
C GLU A 3 -40.46 19.79 -6.43
N PHE A 4 -39.86 19.16 -5.43
CA PHE A 4 -38.65 18.38 -5.62
C PHE A 4 -39.02 17.12 -6.42
N ILE A 5 -38.55 17.07 -7.66
CA ILE A 5 -38.49 15.87 -8.48
C ILE A 5 -37.65 14.84 -7.71
N SER A 6 -38.33 13.88 -7.09
CA SER A 6 -37.77 12.63 -6.58
C SER A 6 -37.32 11.76 -7.75
N SER A 7 -36.17 12.10 -8.35
CA SER A 7 -35.53 11.22 -9.31
C SER A 7 -34.71 10.16 -8.57
N ASN A 8 -35.22 8.93 -8.64
CA ASN A 8 -34.58 7.69 -8.20
C ASN A 8 -33.27 7.44 -8.97
N TYR A 9 -32.18 8.13 -8.60
CA TYR A 9 -30.85 7.83 -9.10
C TYR A 9 -30.02 7.17 -8.00
N PHE A 10 -29.68 5.90 -8.23
CA PHE A 10 -29.00 4.95 -7.34
C PHE A 10 -29.87 4.07 -6.43
N ASP A 11 -30.94 3.50 -6.97
CA ASP A 11 -31.21 2.09 -6.65
C ASP A 11 -30.07 1.26 -7.22
N SER A 12 -29.12 0.94 -6.34
CA SER A 12 -27.97 0.09 -6.61
C SER A 12 -28.39 -1.31 -7.06
N GLN A 13 -28.73 -1.46 -8.35
CA GLN A 13 -28.85 -2.78 -8.95
C GLN A 13 -27.48 -3.45 -8.88
N LYS A 14 -27.30 -4.34 -7.90
CA LYS A 14 -26.12 -5.21 -7.82
C LYS A 14 -25.97 -5.91 -9.17
N PRO A 15 -24.82 -5.81 -9.85
CA PRO A 15 -24.63 -6.45 -11.15
C PRO A 15 -24.91 -7.95 -11.04
N LYS A 16 -25.98 -8.42 -11.69
CA LYS A 16 -26.32 -9.84 -11.82
C LYS A 16 -25.17 -10.53 -12.56
N GLY A 17 -24.68 -11.65 -12.01
CA GLY A 17 -23.73 -12.53 -12.70
C GLY A 17 -22.25 -12.45 -12.29
N LYS A 18 -21.87 -11.60 -11.33
CA LYS A 18 -20.50 -11.63 -10.78
C LYS A 18 -20.33 -12.84 -9.84
N PRO A 19 -19.33 -13.73 -10.05
CA PRO A 19 -19.16 -14.89 -9.18
C PRO A 19 -18.82 -14.43 -7.76
N SER A 20 -19.51 -15.02 -6.78
CA SER A 20 -19.33 -14.73 -5.35
C SER A 20 -18.04 -15.34 -4.79
N VAL A 21 -17.55 -16.40 -5.44
CA VAL A 21 -16.25 -17.03 -5.19
C VAL A 21 -15.39 -16.91 -6.44
N ILE A 22 -14.15 -16.47 -6.27
CA ILE A 22 -13.14 -16.33 -7.32
C ILE A 22 -11.93 -17.21 -6.99
N THR A 23 -11.05 -17.39 -7.96
CA THR A 23 -9.75 -18.06 -7.76
C THR A 23 -8.63 -17.03 -7.90
N TRP A 24 -7.71 -16.97 -6.95
CA TRP A 24 -6.52 -16.13 -6.97
C TRP A 24 -5.29 -17.00 -6.76
N ASN A 25 -4.38 -17.03 -7.74
CA ASN A 25 -3.19 -17.89 -7.76
C ASN A 25 -3.53 -19.37 -7.44
N GLY A 26 -4.61 -19.88 -8.04
CA GLY A 26 -5.08 -21.25 -7.82
C GLY A 26 -5.88 -21.48 -6.52
N VAL A 27 -5.96 -20.50 -5.62
CA VAL A 27 -6.68 -20.63 -4.34
C VAL A 27 -8.06 -19.98 -4.41
N ARG A 28 -9.09 -20.69 -3.95
CA ARG A 28 -10.48 -20.18 -3.92
C ARG A 28 -10.66 -19.16 -2.80
N MET A 29 -11.39 -18.08 -3.08
CA MET A 29 -11.75 -17.08 -2.09
C MET A 29 -13.09 -16.41 -2.41
N VAL A 30 -13.80 -15.95 -1.38
CA VAL A 30 -14.95 -15.06 -1.55
C VAL A 30 -14.48 -13.73 -2.16
N ARG A 31 -15.15 -13.28 -3.22
CA ARG A 31 -14.77 -12.08 -3.98
C ARG A 31 -14.70 -10.82 -3.12
N SER A 32 -15.64 -10.65 -2.19
CA SER A 32 -15.69 -9.49 -1.28
C SER A 32 -14.54 -9.46 -0.28
N HIS A 33 -13.81 -10.57 -0.11
CA HIS A 33 -12.67 -10.64 0.80
C HIS A 33 -11.36 -10.17 0.16
N SER A 34 -11.40 -9.74 -1.10
CA SER A 34 -10.19 -9.36 -1.84
C SER A 34 -9.47 -8.16 -1.23
N ILE A 35 -8.23 -8.39 -0.79
CA ILE A 35 -7.33 -7.32 -0.35
C ILE A 35 -6.92 -6.40 -1.50
N THR A 36 -6.89 -6.90 -2.75
CA THR A 36 -6.59 -6.08 -3.92
C THR A 36 -7.70 -5.08 -4.21
N SER A 37 -8.96 -5.44 -3.92
CA SER A 37 -10.07 -4.48 -3.98
C SER A 37 -9.89 -3.37 -2.97
N THR A 38 -9.48 -3.70 -1.74
CA THR A 38 -9.20 -2.72 -0.70
C THR A 38 -8.02 -1.82 -1.06
N ALA A 39 -6.94 -2.35 -1.63
CA ALA A 39 -5.81 -1.56 -2.12
C ALA A 39 -6.24 -0.54 -3.19
N LYS A 40 -7.13 -0.93 -4.11
CA LYS A 40 -7.69 -0.01 -5.12
C LYS A 40 -8.56 1.08 -4.50
N GLU A 41 -9.33 0.78 -3.45
CA GLU A 41 -10.08 1.79 -2.70
C GLU A 41 -9.15 2.81 -2.05
N ILE A 42 -8.06 2.34 -1.43
CA ILE A 42 -7.02 3.21 -0.84
C ILE A 42 -6.36 4.08 -1.91
N ILE A 43 -5.98 3.50 -3.06
CA ILE A 43 -5.39 4.24 -4.18
C ILE A 43 -6.36 5.35 -4.63
N ASN A 44 -7.63 5.02 -4.85
CA ASN A 44 -8.64 5.99 -5.28
C ASN A 44 -8.78 7.13 -4.27
N MET A 45 -8.80 6.84 -2.98
CA MET A 45 -8.84 7.87 -1.93
C MET A 45 -7.58 8.73 -1.96
N SER A 46 -6.40 8.12 -2.12
CA SER A 46 -5.12 8.86 -2.21
C SER A 46 -4.99 9.70 -3.48
N MET A 47 -5.77 9.43 -4.53
CA MET A 47 -5.85 10.33 -5.68
C MET A 47 -6.58 11.63 -5.34
N ASN A 48 -7.57 11.57 -4.46
CA ASN A 48 -8.42 12.69 -4.07
C ASN A 48 -7.92 13.46 -2.84
N GLN A 49 -7.02 12.86 -2.06
CA GLN A 49 -6.49 13.44 -0.83
C GLN A 49 -4.97 13.33 -0.78
N GLU A 50 -4.31 14.32 -0.18
CA GLU A 50 -2.84 14.36 -0.07
C GLU A 50 -2.32 13.35 0.96
N MET A 51 -3.10 13.07 2.01
CA MET A 51 -2.76 12.07 3.00
C MET A 51 -3.92 11.12 3.25
N VAL A 52 -3.61 9.82 3.19
CA VAL A 52 -4.51 8.72 3.59
C VAL A 52 -3.86 7.96 4.73
N SER A 53 -4.66 7.62 5.73
CA SER A 53 -4.20 7.00 6.96
C SER A 53 -4.92 5.67 7.22
N ILE A 54 -4.11 4.65 7.51
CA ILE A 54 -4.55 3.27 7.69
C ILE A 54 -4.08 2.78 9.05
N ASN A 55 -5.03 2.31 9.86
CA ASN A 55 -4.75 1.69 11.16
C ASN A 55 -4.87 0.17 11.06
N ALA A 56 -3.94 -0.56 11.67
CA ALA A 56 -4.08 -2.00 11.91
C ALA A 56 -4.02 -2.28 13.42
N ILE A 57 -5.05 -2.90 13.97
CA ILE A 57 -5.23 -3.07 15.42
C ILE A 57 -5.37 -4.54 15.77
N GLY A 58 -4.70 -4.97 16.84
CA GLY A 58 -4.86 -6.29 17.46
C GLY A 58 -3.55 -6.82 18.02
N LYS A 59 -3.61 -8.01 18.63
CA LYS A 59 -2.53 -8.66 19.38
C LYS A 59 -1.23 -8.79 18.60
N GLN A 60 -0.13 -8.94 19.32
CA GLN A 60 1.13 -9.38 18.74
C GLN A 60 0.93 -10.69 17.96
N SER A 61 1.69 -10.86 16.88
CA SER A 61 1.64 -12.05 16.02
C SER A 61 0.29 -12.30 15.31
N SER A 62 -0.58 -11.31 15.20
CA SER A 62 -1.86 -11.43 14.47
C SER A 62 -1.77 -11.24 12.94
N GLY A 63 -0.57 -10.90 12.43
CA GLY A 63 -0.31 -10.69 11.00
C GLY A 63 -0.42 -9.24 10.51
N LYS A 64 -0.42 -8.24 11.41
CA LYS A 64 -0.51 -6.80 11.05
C LYS A 64 0.63 -6.34 10.13
N THR A 65 1.87 -6.67 10.47
CA THR A 65 3.05 -6.31 9.69
C THR A 65 2.97 -6.88 8.28
N GLN A 66 2.59 -8.16 8.15
CA GLN A 66 2.41 -8.81 6.86
C GLN A 66 1.25 -8.21 6.06
N LEU A 67 0.14 -7.84 6.73
CA LEU A 67 -0.95 -7.10 6.10
C LEU A 67 -0.45 -5.78 5.49
N PHE A 68 0.39 -5.02 6.20
CA PHE A 68 0.95 -3.78 5.67
C PHE A 68 1.91 -3.99 4.52
N PHE A 69 2.77 -5.01 4.56
CA PHE A 69 3.61 -5.36 3.41
C PHE A 69 2.77 -5.77 2.21
N THR A 70 1.73 -6.57 2.41
CA THR A 70 0.78 -6.96 1.37
C THR A 70 0.04 -5.75 0.79
N LEU A 71 -0.44 -4.83 1.64
CA LEU A 71 -1.12 -3.61 1.20
C LEU A 71 -0.18 -2.70 0.43
N ALA A 72 1.01 -2.42 0.97
CA ALA A 72 2.02 -1.60 0.31
C ALA A 72 2.36 -2.18 -1.06
N HIS A 73 2.56 -3.51 -1.12
CA HIS A 73 2.79 -4.25 -2.36
C HIS A 73 1.67 -4.07 -3.38
N CYS A 74 0.41 -4.27 -2.97
CA CYS A 74 -0.73 -4.07 -3.85
C CYS A 74 -0.85 -2.62 -4.31
N ILE A 75 -0.59 -1.65 -3.41
CA ILE A 75 -0.74 -0.23 -3.72
C ILE A 75 0.30 0.20 -4.76
N HIS A 76 1.60 -0.05 -4.54
CA HIS A 76 2.61 0.38 -5.51
C HIS A 76 2.45 -0.34 -6.86
N LYS A 77 2.01 -1.60 -6.86
CA LYS A 77 1.80 -2.39 -8.09
C LYS A 77 0.62 -1.89 -8.93
N TYR A 78 -0.46 -1.42 -8.29
CA TYR A 78 -1.69 -1.01 -8.99
C TYR A 78 -1.85 0.51 -9.12
N ALA A 79 -1.05 1.31 -8.40
CA ALA A 79 -1.07 2.75 -8.53
C ALA A 79 -0.50 3.18 -9.89
N LYS A 80 -1.07 4.26 -10.45
CA LYS A 80 -0.55 4.89 -11.68
C LYS A 80 0.66 5.78 -11.40
N VAL A 81 0.81 6.23 -10.16
CA VAL A 81 1.94 7.05 -9.71
C VAL A 81 2.92 6.18 -8.93
N PRO A 82 4.24 6.41 -9.04
CA PRO A 82 5.23 5.67 -8.29
C PRO A 82 5.12 6.04 -6.80
N TYR A 83 5.23 5.02 -5.94
CA TYR A 83 5.30 5.18 -4.49
C TYR A 83 6.61 4.60 -3.96
N GLN A 84 7.33 5.38 -3.16
CA GLN A 84 8.45 4.88 -2.37
C GLN A 84 7.92 4.27 -1.06
N ILE A 85 8.36 3.06 -0.72
CA ILE A 85 7.94 2.37 0.50
C ILE A 85 9.02 2.57 1.57
N SER A 86 8.61 3.04 2.74
CA SER A 86 9.48 3.29 3.89
C SER A 86 8.91 2.57 5.10
N PHE A 87 9.67 1.61 5.63
CA PHE A 87 9.32 0.88 6.84
C PHE A 87 10.11 1.41 8.02
N PHE A 88 9.42 1.74 9.10
CA PHE A 88 10.01 2.20 10.35
C PHE A 88 9.61 1.25 11.46
N GLY A 89 10.61 0.56 11.99
CA GLY A 89 10.49 -0.24 13.19
C GLY A 89 10.86 0.58 14.41
N LYS A 90 11.17 -0.13 15.49
CA LYS A 90 11.46 0.46 16.81
C LYS A 90 12.61 1.47 16.77
N LYS A 91 13.71 1.17 16.07
CA LYS A 91 14.92 2.02 16.07
C LYS A 91 14.69 3.31 15.30
N GLU A 92 14.03 3.22 14.16
CA GLU A 92 13.76 4.36 13.27
C GLU A 92 12.71 5.29 13.89
N LEU A 93 11.75 4.73 14.62
CA LEU A 93 10.76 5.52 15.38
C LEU A 93 11.39 6.32 16.53
N LEU A 94 12.46 5.81 17.17
CA LEU A 94 13.19 6.55 18.20
C LEU A 94 13.99 7.73 17.63
N ASN A 95 14.50 7.59 16.40
CA ASN A 95 15.28 8.60 15.67
C ASN A 95 14.49 9.19 14.49
N LEU A 96 13.21 9.50 14.72
CA LEU A 96 12.28 9.85 13.65
C LEU A 96 12.74 11.08 12.86
N GLU A 97 13.29 12.09 13.52
CA GLU A 97 13.72 13.34 12.87
C GLU A 97 14.83 13.11 11.83
N GLU A 98 15.85 12.32 12.17
CA GLU A 98 16.91 11.95 11.23
C GLU A 98 16.38 11.08 10.09
N THR A 99 15.47 10.15 10.42
CA THR A 99 14.93 9.23 9.42
C THR A 99 14.03 9.96 8.42
N VAL A 100 13.34 11.00 8.88
CA VAL A 100 12.51 11.88 8.04
C VAL A 100 13.35 12.77 7.15
N LYS A 101 14.48 13.29 7.62
CA LYS A 101 15.42 14.05 6.77
C LYS A 101 15.96 13.20 5.60
N LYS A 102 15.97 11.87 5.72
CA LYS A 102 16.36 10.93 4.65
C LYS A 102 15.22 10.65 3.66
N LEU A 103 13.98 11.04 3.97
CA LEU A 103 12.84 10.83 3.09
C LEU A 103 12.94 11.73 1.86
N LYS A 104 12.79 11.12 0.68
CA LYS A 104 12.82 11.85 -0.60
C LYS A 104 11.47 12.50 -0.88
N PRO A 105 11.44 13.66 -1.58
CA PRO A 105 10.20 14.34 -1.92
C PRO A 105 9.46 13.66 -3.07
N THR A 106 8.92 12.47 -2.80
CA THR A 106 8.11 11.67 -3.74
C THR A 106 6.90 11.10 -3.03
N ASN A 107 5.93 10.52 -3.75
CA ASN A 107 4.80 9.86 -3.10
C ASN A 107 5.31 8.71 -2.24
N GLN A 108 4.81 8.58 -1.02
CA GLN A 108 5.33 7.60 -0.06
C GLN A 108 4.25 6.73 0.55
N ILE A 109 4.61 5.47 0.82
CA ILE A 109 3.91 4.58 1.72
C ILE A 109 4.78 4.45 2.96
N ILE A 110 4.36 5.06 4.06
CA ILE A 110 5.08 5.09 5.33
C ILE A 110 4.44 4.07 6.25
N ILE A 111 5.20 3.08 6.71
CA ILE A 111 4.73 2.04 7.62
C ILE A 111 5.38 2.21 8.98
N PHE A 112 4.58 2.54 9.97
CA PHE A 112 4.95 2.57 11.39
C PHE A 112 4.44 1.31 12.06
N ASP A 113 5.34 0.37 12.33
CA ASP A 113 5.00 -0.88 12.98
C ASP A 113 5.24 -0.80 14.49
N ASP A 114 4.28 -1.29 15.26
CA ASP A 114 4.26 -1.37 16.71
C ASP A 114 4.47 -0.04 17.44
N ILE A 115 3.67 0.96 17.08
CA ILE A 115 3.67 2.31 17.70
C ILE A 115 3.40 2.26 19.21
N ALA A 116 2.80 1.18 19.72
CA ALA A 116 2.53 1.01 21.14
C ALA A 116 3.80 1.14 22.01
N PHE A 117 4.98 0.80 21.47
CA PHE A 117 6.25 0.99 22.16
C PHE A 117 6.55 2.46 22.49
N LEU A 118 6.12 3.40 21.64
CA LEU A 118 6.33 4.82 21.88
C LEU A 118 5.65 5.28 23.18
N LYS A 119 4.49 4.74 23.60
CA LYS A 119 3.89 5.17 24.88
C LYS A 119 4.72 4.84 26.12
N ALA A 120 5.59 3.83 26.07
CA ALA A 120 6.40 3.41 27.22
C ALA A 120 7.73 4.17 27.34
N SER A 121 8.26 4.69 26.23
CA SER A 121 9.59 5.32 26.17
C SER A 121 9.63 6.70 25.53
N ALA A 122 8.55 7.11 24.85
CA ALA A 122 8.45 8.39 24.16
C ALA A 122 7.78 9.43 25.05
N THR A 123 8.50 10.50 25.33
CA THR A 123 7.90 11.73 25.85
C THR A 123 6.86 12.24 24.83
N THR A 124 5.78 12.89 25.29
CA THR A 124 4.76 13.57 24.47
C THR A 124 5.36 14.35 23.29
N LYS A 125 6.55 14.92 23.49
CA LYS A 125 7.39 15.59 22.50
C LYS A 125 7.66 14.77 21.22
N GLN A 126 7.90 13.46 21.29
CA GLN A 126 8.16 12.63 20.12
C GLN A 126 6.89 12.39 19.28
N ILE A 127 5.73 12.30 19.93
CA ILE A 127 4.43 12.21 19.23
C ILE A 127 4.15 13.52 18.50
N ASP A 128 4.43 14.67 19.14
CA ASP A 128 4.29 15.98 18.52
C ASP A 128 5.29 16.18 17.37
N GLN A 129 6.50 15.65 17.50
CA GLN A 129 7.49 15.62 16.41
C GLN A 129 7.01 14.78 15.22
N ILE A 130 6.39 13.61 15.44
CA ILE A 130 5.77 12.83 14.34
C ILE A 130 4.71 13.67 13.62
N GLN A 131 3.91 14.45 14.35
CA GLN A 131 2.90 15.31 13.75
C GLN A 131 3.51 16.44 12.92
N GLN A 132 4.52 17.14 13.46
CA GLN A 132 5.23 18.20 12.73
C GLN A 132 5.88 17.65 11.47
N VAL A 133 6.53 16.50 11.58
CA VAL A 133 7.14 15.78 10.46
C VAL A 133 6.11 15.43 9.38
N LEU A 134 4.99 14.82 9.75
CA LEU A 134 3.96 14.42 8.79
C LEU A 134 3.30 15.65 8.13
N SER A 135 3.28 16.79 8.83
CA SER A 135 2.83 18.07 8.27
C SER A 135 3.84 18.62 7.26
N VAL A 136 5.15 18.60 7.59
CA VAL A 136 6.21 19.10 6.72
C VAL A 136 6.39 18.26 5.45
N ILE A 137 6.30 16.93 5.55
CA ILE A 137 6.42 16.06 4.35
C ILE A 137 5.32 16.39 3.33
N ARG A 138 4.14 16.88 3.76
CA ARG A 138 3.06 17.30 2.84
C ARG A 138 3.38 18.60 2.08
N HIS A 139 4.33 19.39 2.57
CA HIS A 139 4.64 20.73 2.05
C HIS A 139 6.11 20.84 1.63
N LEU A 140 6.56 19.93 0.76
CA LEU A 140 7.93 19.96 0.29
C LEU A 140 8.20 21.15 -0.66
N PRO A 141 9.38 21.78 -0.56
CA PRO A 141 9.73 22.95 -1.36
C PRO A 141 9.81 22.57 -2.85
N GLY A 142 8.89 23.10 -3.64
CA GLY A 142 8.77 22.78 -5.07
C GLY A 142 7.36 22.86 -5.64
N GLY A 143 6.32 22.98 -4.81
CA GLY A 143 4.94 23.25 -5.24
C GLY A 143 4.14 22.02 -5.68
N GLU A 144 4.71 20.81 -5.58
CA GLU A 144 3.98 19.55 -5.82
C GLU A 144 3.60 18.90 -4.49
N SER A 145 2.28 18.78 -4.25
CA SER A 145 1.75 18.01 -3.13
C SER A 145 2.07 16.52 -3.31
N VAL A 146 3.00 15.99 -2.52
CA VAL A 146 3.28 14.55 -2.50
C VAL A 146 2.14 13.78 -1.85
N LYS A 147 1.79 12.62 -2.41
CA LYS A 147 0.76 11.75 -1.83
C LYS A 147 1.38 10.83 -0.78
N ILE A 148 0.84 10.87 0.44
CA ILE A 148 1.33 10.07 1.57
C ILE A 148 0.26 9.06 1.99
N ILE A 149 0.62 7.78 2.02
CA ILE A 149 -0.19 6.72 2.62
C ILE A 149 0.50 6.28 3.91
N LEU A 150 -0.11 6.59 5.04
CA LEU A 150 0.43 6.31 6.37
C LEU A 150 -0.23 5.08 6.99
N CYS A 151 0.54 4.00 7.15
CA CYS A 151 0.14 2.77 7.81
C CYS A 151 0.65 2.73 9.26
N LYS A 152 -0.23 2.48 10.22
CA LYS A 152 0.07 2.52 11.66
C LYS A 152 -0.44 1.26 12.34
N SER A 153 0.44 0.47 12.97
CA SER A 153 0.00 -0.72 13.72
C SER A 153 -0.01 -0.48 15.23
N PHE A 154 -1.04 -1.02 15.89
CA PHE A 154 -1.27 -0.92 17.33
C PHE A 154 -1.65 -2.28 17.92
N GLN A 155 -1.24 -2.53 19.16
CA GLN A 155 -1.57 -3.76 19.88
C GLN A 155 -3.01 -3.76 20.41
N TYR A 156 -3.48 -2.62 20.92
CA TYR A 156 -4.82 -2.44 21.49
C TYR A 156 -5.34 -1.03 21.23
N SER A 157 -6.66 -0.83 21.23
CA SER A 157 -7.29 0.45 20.82
C SER A 157 -6.92 1.62 21.75
N LYS A 158 -6.78 1.37 23.05
CA LYS A 158 -6.36 2.38 24.04
C LYS A 158 -4.89 2.83 23.87
N ALA A 159 -4.07 2.08 23.14
CA ALA A 159 -2.71 2.47 22.82
C ALA A 159 -2.68 3.67 21.87
N ILE A 160 -3.76 3.88 21.09
CA ILE A 160 -3.83 4.91 20.06
C ILE A 160 -3.98 6.30 20.70
N PRO A 161 -3.00 7.21 20.55
CA PRO A 161 -3.14 8.61 20.93
C PRO A 161 -4.37 9.23 20.23
N PRO A 162 -5.14 10.12 20.89
CA PRO A 162 -6.37 10.70 20.31
C PRO A 162 -6.23 11.20 18.88
N PHE A 163 -5.13 11.90 18.57
CA PHE A 163 -4.82 12.38 17.21
C PHE A 163 -4.68 11.24 16.18
N LEU A 164 -4.08 10.11 16.55
CA LEU A 164 -3.89 8.96 15.64
C LEU A 164 -5.13 8.07 15.50
N ARG A 165 -6.20 8.36 16.26
CA ARG A 165 -7.51 7.66 16.17
C ARG A 165 -8.32 8.11 14.97
N GLN A 166 -8.12 9.33 14.48
CA GLN A 166 -8.67 9.72 13.18
C GLN A 166 -7.92 8.95 12.10
N ASN A 167 -8.66 8.14 11.36
CA ASN A 167 -8.12 7.38 10.26
C ASN A 167 -9.17 7.14 9.18
N ASP A 168 -8.70 6.95 7.95
CA ASP A 168 -9.57 6.72 6.80
C ASP A 168 -9.98 5.25 6.70
N PHE A 169 -9.05 4.36 7.05
CA PHE A 169 -9.25 2.91 6.99
C PHE A 169 -8.74 2.21 8.26
N THR A 170 -9.53 1.29 8.80
CA THR A 170 -9.12 0.46 9.95
C THR A 170 -9.16 -1.02 9.58
N PHE A 171 -8.11 -1.74 9.91
CA PHE A 171 -8.06 -3.19 9.89
C PHE A 171 -8.00 -3.72 11.31
N LEU A 172 -8.95 -4.57 11.69
CA LEU A 172 -8.86 -5.35 12.92
C LEU A 172 -8.34 -6.74 12.61
N SER A 173 -7.31 -7.11 13.34
CA SER A 173 -6.63 -8.41 13.25
C SER A 173 -6.99 -9.32 14.42
N SER A 174 -7.35 -8.78 15.58
CA SER A 174 -7.91 -9.53 16.70
C SER A 174 -8.60 -8.54 17.64
N ILE A 175 -9.48 -9.04 18.48
CA ILE A 175 -10.27 -8.22 19.41
C ILE A 175 -10.32 -8.93 20.75
N ASP A 176 -9.76 -8.32 21.79
CA ASP A 176 -9.91 -8.82 23.16
C ASP A 176 -11.25 -8.40 23.76
N GLN A 177 -11.70 -9.12 24.79
CA GLN A 177 -12.93 -8.79 25.51
C GLN A 177 -12.83 -7.46 26.26
N SER A 178 -11.62 -7.01 26.61
CA SER A 178 -11.35 -5.76 27.32
C SER A 178 -11.20 -4.53 26.42
N ASP A 179 -11.12 -4.71 25.11
CA ASP A 179 -10.90 -3.61 24.18
C ASP A 179 -12.23 -2.95 23.81
N ASP A 180 -12.33 -1.66 24.07
CA ASP A 180 -13.47 -0.82 23.69
C ASP A 180 -13.38 -0.45 22.20
N ILE A 181 -13.41 -1.47 21.35
CA ILE A 181 -13.38 -1.34 19.89
C ILE A 181 -14.73 -0.84 19.37
N GLU A 182 -15.81 -1.13 20.09
CA GLU A 182 -17.17 -0.75 19.72
C GLU A 182 -17.41 0.76 19.80
N SER A 183 -16.82 1.46 20.78
CA SER A 183 -16.89 2.91 20.83
C SER A 183 -16.17 3.57 19.65
N MET A 184 -15.07 2.96 19.18
CA MET A 184 -14.28 3.49 18.07
C MET A 184 -14.91 3.23 16.69
N ILE A 185 -15.57 2.07 16.51
CA ILE A 185 -16.04 1.60 15.19
C ILE A 185 -17.56 1.72 15.04
N GLY A 186 -18.27 1.88 16.15
CA GLY A 186 -19.71 2.01 16.23
C GLY A 186 -20.43 0.66 16.35
N LYS A 187 -21.47 0.65 17.19
CA LYS A 187 -22.31 -0.53 17.49
C LYS A 187 -22.89 -1.21 16.24
N LYS A 188 -23.08 -0.47 15.14
CA LYS A 188 -23.57 -0.98 13.84
C LYS A 188 -22.72 -2.13 13.28
N HIS A 189 -21.45 -2.25 13.66
CA HIS A 189 -20.53 -3.27 13.15
C HIS A 189 -20.29 -4.44 14.11
N HIS A 190 -21.01 -4.52 15.23
CA HIS A 190 -20.87 -5.56 16.25
C HIS A 190 -20.95 -6.99 15.68
N LYS A 191 -21.91 -7.26 14.78
CA LYS A 191 -22.03 -8.57 14.13
C LYS A 191 -20.78 -8.96 13.34
N LYS A 192 -20.11 -8.01 12.69
CA LYS A 192 -18.88 -8.25 11.91
C LYS A 192 -17.66 -8.43 12.81
N ILE A 193 -17.63 -7.75 13.95
CA ILE A 193 -16.64 -7.95 15.01
C ILE A 193 -16.72 -9.38 15.54
N ASN A 194 -17.91 -9.87 15.88
CA ASN A 194 -18.09 -11.25 16.37
C ASN A 194 -17.76 -12.27 15.28
N GLN A 195 -18.17 -12.02 14.03
CA GLN A 195 -17.76 -12.85 12.90
C GLN A 195 -16.23 -12.95 12.78
N LEU A 196 -15.49 -11.84 12.93
CA LEU A 196 -14.02 -11.90 12.93
C LEU A 196 -13.49 -12.77 14.09
N LYS A 197 -14.02 -12.60 15.31
CA LYS A 197 -13.61 -13.37 16.49
C LYS A 197 -13.79 -14.88 16.26
N GLU A 198 -14.94 -15.28 15.72
CA GLU A 198 -15.23 -16.67 15.38
C GLU A 198 -14.25 -17.24 14.35
N LEU A 199 -14.08 -16.54 13.21
CA LEU A 199 -13.17 -16.98 12.14
C LEU A 199 -11.73 -17.14 12.64
N ARG A 200 -11.27 -16.23 13.51
CA ARG A 200 -9.91 -16.30 14.05
C ARG A 200 -9.75 -17.38 15.10
N SER A 201 -10.72 -17.56 15.98
CA SER A 201 -10.71 -18.65 16.96
C SER A 201 -10.69 -20.01 16.26
N GLN A 202 -11.57 -20.19 15.26
CA GLN A 202 -11.61 -21.40 14.44
C GLN A 202 -10.28 -21.65 13.72
N GLY A 203 -9.73 -20.62 13.07
CA GLY A 203 -8.46 -20.69 12.37
C GLY A 203 -7.28 -21.06 13.27
N SER A 204 -7.17 -20.41 14.43
CA SER A 204 -6.07 -20.67 15.38
C SER A 204 -6.14 -22.04 16.04
N ILE A 205 -7.34 -22.58 16.29
CA ILE A 205 -7.52 -23.86 16.97
C ILE A 205 -7.45 -25.03 15.98
N THR A 206 -8.10 -24.89 14.82
CA THR A 206 -8.31 -26.02 13.89
C THR A 206 -7.42 -25.97 12.65
N GLY A 207 -6.63 -24.91 12.46
CA GLY A 207 -5.81 -24.71 11.26
C GLY A 207 -6.60 -24.32 10.00
N LYS A 208 -7.91 -24.09 10.11
CA LYS A 208 -8.79 -23.65 9.02
C LYS A 208 -9.95 -22.80 9.54
N PHE A 209 -10.54 -21.98 8.69
CA PHE A 209 -11.74 -21.22 9.04
C PHE A 209 -12.78 -21.25 7.92
N ASP A 210 -14.04 -21.35 8.30
CA ASP A 210 -15.17 -21.48 7.40
C ASP A 210 -15.95 -20.16 7.35
N TYR A 211 -16.04 -19.56 6.17
CA TYR A 211 -16.89 -18.39 5.95
C TYR A 211 -18.24 -18.79 5.36
N SER A 212 -19.30 -18.59 6.13
CA SER A 212 -20.69 -18.80 5.68
C SER A 212 -21.15 -17.68 4.74
N MET A 213 -21.59 -18.05 3.54
CA MET A 213 -22.09 -17.11 2.52
C MET A 213 -23.62 -16.94 2.53
N GLY A 214 -24.29 -17.49 3.54
CA GLY A 214 -25.76 -17.60 3.60
C GLY A 214 -26.26 -18.92 3.01
N GLY A 215 -27.35 -19.45 3.57
CA GLY A 215 -27.83 -20.80 3.29
C GLY A 215 -26.80 -21.86 3.69
N GLN A 216 -26.72 -22.97 2.94
CA GLN A 216 -25.73 -24.04 3.16
C GLN A 216 -24.37 -23.81 2.48
N ARG A 217 -24.14 -22.64 1.86
CA ARG A 217 -22.91 -22.37 1.12
C ARG A 217 -21.82 -21.83 2.05
N LYS A 218 -20.67 -22.48 2.08
CA LYS A 218 -19.48 -22.04 2.83
C LYS A 218 -18.21 -22.07 1.99
N VAL A 219 -17.26 -21.22 2.34
CA VAL A 219 -15.90 -21.23 1.78
C VAL A 219 -14.93 -21.47 2.93
N THR A 220 -14.16 -22.55 2.82
CA THR A 220 -13.13 -22.91 3.79
C THR A 220 -11.78 -22.37 3.36
N TYR A 221 -11.07 -21.75 4.28
CA TYR A 221 -9.72 -21.24 4.12
C TYR A 221 -8.77 -22.00 5.05
N ARG A 222 -7.55 -22.29 4.60
CA ARG A 222 -6.49 -22.76 5.49
C ARG A 222 -5.89 -21.58 6.24
N TRP A 223 -5.60 -21.77 7.51
CA TRP A 223 -5.04 -20.74 8.37
C TRP A 223 -3.60 -20.44 7.95
N GLN A 224 -3.29 -19.17 7.65
CA GLN A 224 -1.95 -18.74 7.22
C GLN A 224 -1.46 -19.37 5.89
N ASP A 225 -2.34 -20.06 5.15
CA ASP A 225 -2.03 -20.73 3.89
C ASP A 225 -3.07 -20.38 2.80
N PRO A 226 -2.88 -19.26 2.07
CA PRO A 226 -2.02 -18.13 2.42
C PRO A 226 -2.71 -17.14 3.36
N PHE A 227 -4.02 -17.29 3.60
CA PHE A 227 -4.88 -16.20 4.04
C PHE A 227 -5.05 -16.08 5.57
N LEU A 228 -5.11 -14.83 6.01
CA LEU A 228 -5.56 -14.43 7.35
C LEU A 228 -6.78 -13.49 7.24
N PRO A 229 -7.84 -13.70 8.05
CA PRO A 229 -9.01 -12.83 8.02
C PRO A 229 -8.79 -11.57 8.87
N PHE A 230 -9.22 -10.42 8.33
CA PHE A 230 -9.24 -9.13 8.99
C PHE A 230 -10.61 -8.48 8.81
N LEU A 231 -11.04 -7.68 9.78
CA LEU A 231 -12.18 -6.79 9.57
C LEU A 231 -11.66 -5.46 9.02
N TYR A 232 -12.00 -5.17 7.77
CA TYR A 232 -11.70 -3.90 7.13
C TYR A 232 -12.89 -2.96 7.28
N ILE A 233 -12.62 -1.74 7.73
CA ILE A 233 -13.59 -0.68 7.97
C ILE A 233 -13.13 0.55 7.21
N SER A 234 -14.06 1.17 6.50
CA SER A 234 -13.90 2.46 5.84
C SER A 234 -15.06 3.38 6.23
N GLY A 235 -15.04 4.64 5.78
CA GLY A 235 -16.16 5.57 5.95
C GLY A 235 -17.50 5.07 5.37
N ILE A 236 -17.46 4.09 4.45
CA ILE A 236 -18.65 3.55 3.78
C ILE A 236 -19.23 2.35 4.53
N GLY A 237 -18.40 1.52 5.15
CA GLY A 237 -18.87 0.34 5.87
C GLY A 237 -17.75 -0.62 6.29
N ALA A 238 -18.15 -1.81 6.73
CA ALA A 238 -17.24 -2.83 7.25
C ALA A 238 -17.44 -4.18 6.57
N ARG A 239 -16.34 -4.84 6.18
CA ARG A 239 -16.36 -6.18 5.58
C ARG A 239 -15.16 -7.01 6.00
N ILE A 240 -15.33 -8.33 6.00
CA ILE A 240 -14.21 -9.27 6.17
C ILE A 240 -13.36 -9.22 4.90
N VAL A 241 -12.05 -9.13 5.08
CA VAL A 241 -11.05 -9.25 4.03
C VAL A 241 -10.02 -10.30 4.42
N CYS A 242 -9.49 -11.00 3.44
CA CYS A 242 -8.48 -12.03 3.62
C CYS A 242 -7.18 -11.52 3.01
N SER A 243 -6.16 -11.33 3.85
CA SER A 243 -4.84 -10.89 3.40
C SER A 243 -3.89 -12.09 3.39
N PRO A 244 -3.20 -12.37 2.26
CA PRO A 244 -2.13 -13.35 2.22
C PRO A 244 -0.81 -12.77 2.75
N LEU A 245 0.20 -13.64 2.89
CA LEU A 245 1.59 -13.19 3.03
C LEU A 245 2.04 -12.45 1.76
N ARG A 246 2.89 -11.42 1.92
CA ARG A 246 3.38 -10.63 0.78
C ARG A 246 4.04 -11.50 -0.28
N ASN A 247 4.91 -12.43 0.14
CA ASN A 247 5.68 -13.30 -0.76
C ASN A 247 4.81 -14.29 -1.54
N TRP A 248 3.58 -14.55 -1.08
CA TRP A 248 2.64 -15.40 -1.81
C TRP A 248 2.03 -14.69 -3.04
N ILE A 249 1.93 -13.36 -3.00
CA ILE A 249 1.41 -12.58 -4.14
C ILE A 249 2.45 -12.54 -5.24
N ASP A 250 3.63 -12.01 -4.93
CA ASP A 250 4.80 -11.99 -5.79
C ASP A 250 6.02 -12.32 -4.92
N PRO A 251 6.71 -13.46 -5.13
CA PRO A 251 7.84 -13.89 -4.30
C PRO A 251 8.98 -12.87 -4.25
N ILE A 252 9.24 -12.21 -5.38
CA ILE A 252 10.32 -11.24 -5.55
C ILE A 252 9.70 -9.90 -5.93
N CYS A 253 10.03 -8.84 -5.17
CA CYS A 253 9.75 -7.47 -5.58
C CYS A 253 10.76 -6.53 -4.90
N ASN A 254 11.52 -5.81 -5.73
CA ASN A 254 12.67 -5.02 -5.31
C ASN A 254 12.28 -3.72 -4.59
N GLN A 255 11.01 -3.32 -4.66
CA GLN A 255 10.52 -2.10 -4.01
C GLN A 255 10.00 -2.33 -2.59
N CYS A 256 9.51 -3.53 -2.27
CA CYS A 256 9.00 -3.84 -0.93
C CYS A 256 10.03 -4.52 -0.01
N VAL A 257 11.17 -4.95 -0.55
CA VAL A 257 12.23 -5.55 0.27
C VAL A 257 12.98 -4.41 0.95
N PRO A 258 13.05 -4.37 2.30
CA PRO A 258 13.91 -3.41 2.96
C PRO A 258 15.35 -3.63 2.49
N ASN A 259 15.97 -2.56 1.98
CA ASN A 259 17.31 -2.55 1.36
C ASN A 259 18.42 -3.20 2.21
N GLU A 260 18.18 -3.48 3.48
CA GLU A 260 19.14 -4.08 4.41
C GLU A 260 19.42 -5.57 4.17
N THR A 261 18.63 -6.26 3.35
CA THR A 261 18.79 -7.72 3.15
C THR A 261 19.63 -8.12 1.95
N ILE A 262 19.96 -7.20 1.05
CA ILE A 262 20.88 -7.49 -0.05
C ILE A 262 22.28 -7.16 0.45
N LYS A 263 23.00 -8.17 0.94
CA LYS A 263 24.47 -8.07 1.09
C LYS A 263 25.05 -8.02 -0.31
N GLU A 264 25.09 -6.83 -0.89
CA GLU A 264 25.69 -6.59 -2.19
C GLU A 264 27.21 -6.77 -2.04
N ASN A 265 27.74 -7.89 -2.53
CA ASN A 265 29.16 -8.05 -2.67
C ASN A 265 29.61 -7.22 -3.89
N PRO A 266 30.58 -6.28 -3.76
CA PRO A 266 30.98 -5.41 -4.87
C PRO A 266 31.51 -6.17 -6.09
N THR A 267 32.05 -7.37 -5.87
CA THR A 267 32.48 -8.31 -6.92
C THR A 267 31.31 -8.84 -7.75
N ASP A 268 30.17 -9.12 -7.09
CA ASP A 268 28.98 -9.68 -7.75
C ASP A 268 28.36 -8.63 -8.67
N ILE A 269 28.31 -7.36 -8.23
CA ILE A 269 27.81 -6.25 -9.05
C ILE A 269 28.64 -6.06 -10.34
N LYS A 270 29.98 -6.15 -10.24
CA LYS A 270 30.84 -6.02 -11.42
C LYS A 270 30.58 -7.13 -12.44
N SER A 271 30.47 -8.38 -11.97
CA SER A 271 30.17 -9.52 -12.83
C SER A 271 28.79 -9.40 -13.50
N ILE A 272 27.78 -8.87 -12.80
CA ILE A 272 26.45 -8.60 -13.36
C ILE A 272 26.51 -7.48 -14.41
N ILE A 273 27.28 -6.42 -14.17
CA ILE A 273 27.48 -5.36 -15.16
C ILE A 273 28.18 -5.90 -16.41
N GLU A 274 29.14 -6.82 -16.25
CA GLU A 274 29.81 -7.49 -17.36
C GLU A 274 28.85 -8.41 -18.14
N ASP A 275 27.99 -9.19 -17.46
CA ASP A 275 26.93 -9.97 -18.11
C ASP A 275 25.97 -9.06 -18.91
N PHE A 276 25.55 -7.94 -18.31
CA PHE A 276 24.72 -6.95 -19.00
C PHE A 276 25.41 -6.36 -20.23
N LYS A 277 26.70 -6.05 -20.15
CA LYS A 277 27.48 -5.57 -21.30
C LYS A 277 27.56 -6.62 -22.40
N SER A 278 27.74 -7.89 -22.04
CA SER A 278 27.79 -8.99 -23.02
C SER A 278 26.47 -9.16 -23.79
N LYS A 279 25.33 -8.95 -23.11
CA LYS A 279 23.98 -9.18 -23.68
C LYS A 279 23.37 -7.96 -24.38
N PHE A 280 23.65 -6.77 -23.85
CA PHE A 280 23.02 -5.52 -24.29
C PHE A 280 24.00 -4.50 -24.87
N GLY A 281 25.29 -4.83 -24.92
CA GLY A 281 26.33 -4.02 -25.53
C GLY A 281 26.80 -2.88 -24.63
N ASP A 282 26.74 -1.65 -25.15
CA ASP A 282 27.36 -0.49 -24.53
C ASP A 282 26.78 -0.14 -23.14
N GLY A 283 27.65 0.37 -22.25
CA GLY A 283 27.29 0.83 -20.92
C GLY A 283 26.26 1.97 -20.90
N SER A 284 26.07 2.68 -22.02
CA SER A 284 25.05 3.71 -22.18
C SER A 284 23.62 3.16 -22.07
N ILE A 285 23.33 2.01 -22.71
CA ILE A 285 22.02 1.35 -22.70
C ILE A 285 21.70 0.86 -21.29
N ILE A 286 22.69 0.25 -20.62
CA ILE A 286 22.56 -0.23 -19.25
C ILE A 286 22.26 0.94 -18.30
N ARG A 287 23.01 2.04 -18.43
CA ARG A 287 22.80 3.25 -17.63
C ARG A 287 21.40 3.83 -17.84
N GLN A 288 20.90 3.83 -19.07
CA GLN A 288 19.56 4.32 -19.38
C GLN A 288 18.47 3.41 -18.80
N ALA A 289 18.63 2.09 -18.91
CA ALA A 289 17.72 1.11 -18.32
C ALA A 289 17.66 1.23 -16.78
N VAL A 290 18.81 1.42 -16.12
CA VAL A 290 18.88 1.66 -14.68
C VAL A 290 18.20 2.97 -14.30
N LYS A 291 18.42 4.06 -15.04
CA LYS A 291 17.71 5.35 -14.83
C LYS A 291 16.19 5.18 -14.91
N ILE A 292 15.69 4.43 -15.90
CA ILE A 292 14.27 4.14 -16.04
C ILE A 292 13.75 3.39 -14.81
N LYS A 293 14.47 2.36 -14.34
CA LYS A 293 14.07 1.59 -13.16
C LYS A 293 14.08 2.41 -11.87
N LEU A 294 15.07 3.30 -11.73
CA LEU A 294 15.15 4.21 -10.58
C LEU A 294 13.98 5.19 -10.58
N ILE A 295 13.58 5.72 -11.73
CA ILE A 295 12.41 6.62 -11.84
C ILE A 295 11.09 5.90 -11.61
N GLN A 296 10.94 4.66 -12.10
CA GLN A 296 9.80 3.80 -11.73
C GLN A 296 9.72 3.56 -10.22
N SER A 297 10.83 3.72 -9.51
CA SER A 297 10.93 3.60 -8.05
C SER A 297 10.89 4.95 -7.34
N GLY A 298 10.55 6.04 -8.05
CA GLY A 298 10.47 7.40 -7.51
C GLY A 298 11.83 8.08 -7.29
N ILE A 299 12.93 7.52 -7.80
CA ILE A 299 14.27 8.10 -7.65
C ILE A 299 14.64 8.84 -8.93
N ASN A 300 14.81 10.15 -8.83
CA ASN A 300 15.25 10.97 -9.95
C ASN A 300 16.78 10.86 -10.14
N CYS A 301 17.20 10.45 -11.33
CA CYS A 301 18.61 10.29 -11.71
C CYS A 301 18.99 11.08 -12.96
N TYR A 302 18.13 12.00 -13.40
CA TYR A 302 18.42 12.90 -14.52
C TYR A 302 19.04 14.21 -14.05
N GLY A 303 19.82 14.84 -14.93
CA GLY A 303 20.48 16.11 -14.62
C GLY A 303 19.47 17.26 -14.39
N PRO A 304 19.86 18.31 -13.64
CA PRO A 304 18.94 19.38 -13.23
C PRO A 304 18.12 20.02 -14.37
N ARG A 305 18.72 20.19 -15.56
CA ARG A 305 18.04 20.76 -16.73
C ARG A 305 16.88 19.90 -17.24
N ILE A 306 17.05 18.57 -17.27
CA ILE A 306 15.98 17.65 -17.68
C ILE A 306 14.84 17.69 -16.66
N VAL A 307 15.18 17.72 -15.37
CA VAL A 307 14.19 17.81 -14.29
C VAL A 307 13.40 19.12 -14.37
N GLN A 308 14.07 20.23 -14.64
CA GLN A 308 13.41 21.52 -14.88
C GLN A 308 12.49 21.47 -16.10
N ALA A 309 12.90 20.84 -17.20
CA ALA A 309 12.08 20.69 -18.39
C ALA A 309 10.82 19.84 -18.14
N VAL A 310 10.95 18.73 -17.40
CA VAL A 310 9.79 17.90 -16.98
C VAL A 310 8.81 18.73 -16.15
N ARG A 311 9.29 19.46 -15.14
CA ARG A 311 8.44 20.36 -14.34
C ARG A 311 7.76 21.46 -15.16
N TYR A 312 8.47 21.98 -16.17
CA TYR A 312 7.90 22.98 -17.07
C TYR A 312 6.75 22.38 -17.90
N ILE A 313 6.92 21.16 -18.41
CA ILE A 313 5.84 20.41 -19.09
C ILE A 313 4.67 20.21 -18.14
N ASP A 314 4.90 19.77 -16.91
CA ASP A 314 3.83 19.56 -15.91
C ASP A 314 3.04 20.85 -15.64
N GLN A 315 3.71 22.00 -15.55
CA GLN A 315 3.06 23.31 -15.41
C GLN A 315 2.20 23.66 -16.63
N LEU A 316 2.68 23.39 -17.85
CA LEU A 316 1.91 23.61 -19.08
C LEU A 316 0.67 22.70 -19.14
N GLN A 317 0.80 21.45 -18.69
CA GLN A 317 -0.32 20.51 -18.61
C GLN A 317 -1.35 20.91 -17.56
N GLN A 318 -0.91 21.39 -16.38
CA GLN A 318 -1.80 21.91 -15.33
C GLN A 318 -2.63 23.10 -15.84
N LYS A 319 -2.01 23.96 -16.65
CA LYS A 319 -2.69 25.08 -17.34
C LYS A 319 -3.51 24.64 -18.56
N LYS A 320 -3.55 23.33 -18.87
CA LYS A 320 -4.22 22.74 -20.04
C LYS A 320 -3.79 23.33 -21.39
N LEU A 321 -2.55 23.83 -21.48
CA LEU A 321 -2.02 24.43 -22.69
C LEU A 321 -1.56 23.38 -23.71
N ILE A 322 -1.14 22.20 -23.23
CA ILE A 322 -0.61 21.14 -24.09
C ILE A 322 -0.84 19.75 -23.49
N SER A 323 -0.89 18.71 -24.34
CA SER A 323 -0.88 17.31 -23.93
C SER A 323 0.50 16.67 -24.19
N ILE A 324 0.86 15.64 -23.41
CA ILE A 324 2.11 14.88 -23.64
C ILE A 324 2.08 14.21 -25.01
N GLU A 325 0.92 13.73 -25.47
CA GLU A 325 0.76 13.08 -26.77
C GLU A 325 1.03 14.06 -27.92
N SER A 326 0.55 15.30 -27.80
CA SER A 326 0.83 16.37 -28.77
C SER A 326 2.31 16.74 -28.81
N LEU A 327 2.97 16.80 -27.64
CA LEU A 327 4.42 17.01 -27.56
C LEU A 327 5.20 15.85 -28.17
N ALA A 328 4.78 14.61 -27.88
CA ALA A 328 5.42 13.42 -28.44
C ALA A 328 5.33 13.42 -29.97
N ASN A 329 4.15 13.72 -30.54
CA ASN A 329 3.96 13.83 -31.98
C ASN A 329 4.79 14.97 -32.59
N ALA A 330 4.85 16.14 -31.95
CA ALA A 330 5.64 17.27 -32.44
C ALA A 330 7.16 17.03 -32.37
N LEU A 331 7.60 16.08 -31.55
CA LEU A 331 9.00 15.66 -31.42
C LEU A 331 9.27 14.33 -32.14
N ASP A 332 8.34 13.85 -32.96
CA ASP A 332 8.43 12.60 -33.71
C ASP A 332 8.74 11.35 -32.84
N LEU A 333 8.23 11.34 -31.61
CA LEU A 333 8.38 10.23 -30.66
C LEU A 333 7.28 9.18 -30.86
N ALA A 334 7.62 8.07 -31.53
CA ALA A 334 6.71 6.95 -31.76
C ALA A 334 6.80 5.86 -30.68
N GLU A 335 5.67 5.23 -30.36
CA GLU A 335 5.61 4.09 -29.43
C GLU A 335 6.39 2.89 -30.01
N THR A 336 7.45 2.48 -29.32
CA THR A 336 8.30 1.38 -29.79
C THR A 336 7.86 0.06 -29.17
N ARG A 337 7.40 -0.89 -30.00
CA ARG A 337 7.10 -2.26 -29.54
C ARG A 337 8.41 -2.97 -29.16
N THR A 338 8.59 -3.25 -27.88
CA THR A 338 9.77 -3.95 -27.37
C THR A 338 9.40 -5.36 -26.90
N SER A 339 10.00 -6.38 -27.52
CA SER A 339 9.94 -7.77 -27.06
C SER A 339 11.25 -8.15 -26.38
N LEU A 340 11.15 -8.90 -25.28
CA LEU A 340 12.32 -9.53 -24.66
C LEU A 340 12.70 -10.74 -25.50
N TYR A 341 13.91 -10.73 -26.07
CA TYR A 341 14.45 -11.89 -26.78
C TYR A 341 14.75 -13.03 -25.78
N PRO A 342 14.30 -14.27 -26.03
CA PRO A 342 14.56 -15.42 -25.17
C PRO A 342 16.05 -15.64 -24.87
N GLN A 343 16.92 -15.32 -25.82
CA GLN A 343 18.38 -15.48 -25.72
C GLN A 343 19.06 -14.45 -24.80
N ARG A 344 18.36 -13.39 -24.37
CA ARG A 344 18.91 -12.32 -23.51
C ARG A 344 18.41 -12.39 -22.07
N GLN A 345 17.93 -13.55 -21.63
CA GLN A 345 17.55 -13.76 -20.24
C GLN A 345 18.79 -13.95 -19.34
N PRO A 346 18.68 -13.69 -18.03
CA PRO A 346 19.76 -14.01 -17.10
C PRO A 346 20.05 -15.51 -17.14
N SER A 347 21.32 -15.87 -17.30
CA SER A 347 21.79 -17.24 -17.15
C SER A 347 22.03 -17.44 -15.66
N TRP A 348 21.08 -18.10 -14.99
CA TRP A 348 21.23 -18.50 -13.59
C TRP A 348 22.03 -19.79 -13.52
#